data_AF-A0AAD0HXM1-F1
#
_entry.id   AF-A0AAD0HXM1-F1
#
_cell.length_a   1.000
_cell.length_b   1.000
_cell.length_c   1.000
_cell.angle_alpha   90.00
_cell.angle_beta   90.00
_cell.angle_gamma   90.00
#
_symmetry.space_group_name_H-M   'P 1'
#
loop_
_entity.id
_entity.type
_entity.pdbx_description
1 polymer ?
#
loop_
_entity_poly.entity_id
_entity_poly.type
_entity_poly.pdbx_seq_one_letter_code
_entity_poly.pdbx_strand_id
1 'polypeptide(L)'
;MSLQNEPLKQADGYAETAYRADAIPEQSYAPQNEMLRGRILETRLPWGSYLGINPTTHQYSESWFREYDYMGRDYHDHTMINEKRWSKRVDENIGILYRLIRFIFVIYSHGFSFIRTGGGVGGGWLFTGVAFGTAILGSLATIVYGNNEFPWVLVKLLFWVALFCSIATLFLHLWEKHELKFYKGNRNWSDDYAFCRRTGMVMTSRGDFPFYEFDAYIEMRVGTQGSQFHSFKVIHRYPHRSPDPLTNNSLEFSFAVDGSITQRYAVWDMLQRYMDVSQPLPDVPELEPFRHLDPTTKAYDEAGKRGRPATYWRDLYANSSEEELKALREAHRAEVDSTIWGGRPDLMELSVPNYRETRKGEPEDVNDFGRFPWKEGKFVDRPEATPSLGSTDQQLNDEHTR
;
A
#
# COMPACT_ATOMS: atom_id res chain seq x y z
N MET A 1 -35.79 -25.57 -15.24
CA MET A 1 -35.65 -24.12 -15.47
C MET A 1 -35.17 -23.52 -14.17
N SER A 2 -33.98 -22.94 -14.18
CA SER A 2 -33.20 -22.51 -13.02
C SER A 2 -33.95 -21.45 -12.21
N LEU A 3 -34.25 -21.74 -10.94
CA LEU A 3 -34.64 -20.73 -9.96
C LEU A 3 -33.35 -20.03 -9.54
N GLN A 4 -33.20 -18.79 -10.02
CA GLN A 4 -32.16 -17.87 -9.59
C GLN A 4 -32.33 -17.63 -8.08
N ASN A 5 -31.32 -18.05 -7.31
CA ASN A 5 -31.12 -17.58 -5.94
C ASN A 5 -30.70 -16.11 -6.03
N GLU A 6 -31.66 -15.18 -5.95
CA GLU A 6 -31.35 -13.82 -5.52
C GLU A 6 -30.92 -13.88 -4.04
N PRO A 7 -29.73 -13.39 -3.67
CA PRO A 7 -29.38 -13.27 -2.27
C PRO A 7 -30.28 -12.21 -1.62
N LEU A 8 -30.94 -12.60 -0.53
CA LEU A 8 -31.76 -11.72 0.31
C LEU A 8 -30.89 -10.54 0.77
N LYS A 9 -31.24 -9.32 0.33
CA LYS A 9 -30.62 -8.09 0.84
C LYS A 9 -31.04 -7.89 2.29
N GLN A 10 -30.09 -7.95 3.21
CA GLN A 10 -30.28 -7.37 4.55
C GLN A 10 -30.34 -5.83 4.44
N ALA A 11 -31.08 -5.19 5.34
CA ALA A 11 -31.56 -3.82 5.22
C ALA A 11 -30.50 -2.69 5.23
N ASP A 12 -29.21 -3.00 5.36
CA ASP A 12 -28.15 -2.01 5.66
C ASP A 12 -27.10 -1.80 4.55
N GLY A 13 -27.36 -2.28 3.33
CA GLY A 13 -26.48 -2.00 2.16
C GLY A 13 -25.19 -2.83 2.10
N TYR A 14 -25.01 -3.79 3.00
CA TYR A 14 -23.95 -4.81 2.99
C TYR A 14 -24.54 -6.20 2.66
N ALA A 15 -23.71 -7.09 2.08
CA ALA A 15 -24.08 -8.48 1.85
C ALA A 15 -23.95 -9.31 3.14
N GLU A 16 -24.64 -10.44 3.23
CA GLU A 16 -24.51 -11.38 4.36
C GLU A 16 -23.10 -11.95 4.49
N THR A 17 -22.35 -12.01 3.40
CA THR A 17 -20.95 -12.45 3.36
C THR A 17 -19.95 -11.37 3.78
N ALA A 18 -20.42 -10.15 4.10
CA ALA A 18 -19.55 -9.05 4.50
C ALA A 18 -18.75 -9.42 5.76
N TYR A 19 -17.46 -9.06 5.76
CA TYR A 19 -16.57 -9.43 6.83
C TYR A 19 -16.89 -8.65 8.12
N ARG A 20 -16.92 -9.35 9.25
CA ARG A 20 -17.01 -8.79 10.59
C ARG A 20 -16.08 -9.53 11.54
N ALA A 21 -15.30 -8.80 12.35
CA ALA A 21 -14.34 -9.42 13.27
C ALA A 21 -14.99 -10.29 14.35
N ASP A 22 -16.21 -9.95 14.76
CA ASP A 22 -17.00 -10.64 15.79
C ASP A 22 -17.77 -11.86 15.25
N ALA A 23 -17.76 -12.09 13.93
CA ALA A 23 -18.55 -13.14 13.28
C ALA A 23 -17.76 -13.87 12.17
N ILE A 24 -16.49 -14.22 12.44
CA ILE A 24 -15.68 -15.00 11.51
C ILE A 24 -16.22 -16.44 11.45
N PRO A 25 -16.66 -16.93 10.27
CA PRO A 25 -17.25 -18.26 10.17
C PRO A 25 -16.23 -19.37 10.44
N GLU A 26 -16.72 -20.51 10.92
CA GLU A 26 -15.91 -21.72 11.06
C GLU A 26 -15.33 -22.14 9.70
N GLN A 27 -14.08 -22.59 9.73
CA GLN A 27 -13.30 -22.87 8.56
C GLN A 27 -12.61 -24.23 8.67
N SER A 28 -12.29 -24.81 7.50
CA SER A 28 -11.49 -26.03 7.45
C SER A 28 -10.08 -25.79 7.99
N TYR A 29 -9.44 -26.86 8.45
CA TYR A 29 -8.02 -26.86 8.85
C TYR A 29 -7.15 -26.07 7.88
N ALA A 30 -6.26 -25.24 8.43
CA ALA A 30 -5.21 -24.57 7.68
C ALA A 30 -4.27 -25.64 7.10
N PRO A 31 -4.24 -25.85 5.78
CA PRO A 31 -3.40 -26.87 5.17
C PRO A 31 -1.93 -26.47 5.30
N GLN A 32 -1.05 -27.46 5.35
CA GLN A 32 0.37 -27.19 5.15
C GLN A 32 0.56 -26.68 3.71
N ASN A 33 0.87 -25.40 3.56
CA ASN A 33 1.01 -24.81 2.25
C ASN A 33 2.43 -25.06 1.71
N GLU A 34 2.60 -26.17 0.98
CA GLU A 34 3.87 -26.53 0.34
C GLU A 34 4.35 -25.46 -0.66
N MET A 35 3.44 -24.65 -1.20
CA MET A 35 3.78 -23.54 -2.12
C MET A 35 4.47 -22.37 -1.40
N LEU A 36 4.48 -22.38 -0.05
CA LEU A 36 5.25 -21.43 0.76
C LEU A 36 6.64 -21.95 1.11
N ARG A 37 6.97 -23.20 0.75
CA ARG A 37 8.26 -23.81 1.07
C ARG A 37 9.40 -23.06 0.39
N GLY A 38 10.47 -22.80 1.15
CA GLY A 38 11.64 -22.06 0.67
C GLY A 38 11.51 -20.53 0.73
N ARG A 39 10.32 -20.00 1.06
CA ARG A 39 10.13 -18.56 1.32
C ARG A 39 10.51 -18.22 2.75
N ILE A 40 11.07 -17.02 2.94
CA ILE A 40 11.39 -16.49 4.26
C ILE A 40 10.18 -15.68 4.74
N LEU A 41 9.15 -16.40 5.19
CA LEU A 41 8.00 -15.85 5.91
C LEU A 41 8.42 -15.72 7.37
N GLU A 42 8.62 -14.49 7.83
CA GLU A 42 9.11 -14.20 9.17
C GLU A 42 8.00 -14.34 10.20
N THR A 43 6.84 -13.73 9.93
CA THR A 43 5.72 -13.73 10.87
C THR A 43 4.37 -13.62 10.14
N ARG A 44 3.34 -14.26 10.72
CA ARG A 44 1.94 -14.11 10.31
C ARG A 44 1.26 -13.10 11.23
N LEU A 45 0.56 -12.12 10.66
CA LEU A 45 -0.08 -11.03 11.41
C LEU A 45 -1.44 -11.46 12.00
N PRO A 46 -1.86 -10.88 13.14
CA PRO A 46 -3.04 -11.34 13.86
C PRO A 46 -4.34 -10.81 13.25
N TRP A 47 -5.43 -11.56 13.39
CA TRP A 47 -6.77 -11.13 12.98
C TRP A 47 -7.57 -10.49 14.12
N GLY A 48 -8.39 -9.49 13.76
CA GLY A 48 -9.52 -9.00 14.56
C GLY A 48 -9.20 -8.13 15.79
N SER A 49 -7.93 -7.96 16.15
CA SER A 49 -7.50 -7.10 17.27
C SER A 49 -6.95 -5.76 16.75
N TYR A 50 -7.83 -4.76 16.59
CA TYR A 50 -7.46 -3.48 15.96
C TYR A 50 -6.87 -2.47 16.94
N LEU A 51 -5.78 -1.82 16.56
CA LEU A 51 -5.22 -0.66 17.27
C LEU A 51 -5.77 0.67 16.75
N GLY A 52 -6.34 0.68 15.54
CA GLY A 52 -6.93 1.89 14.97
C GLY A 52 -5.91 2.87 14.39
N ILE A 53 -4.63 2.49 14.32
CA ILE A 53 -3.55 3.31 13.77
C ILE A 53 -3.35 2.96 12.30
N ASN A 54 -3.40 3.97 11.44
CA ASN A 54 -3.19 3.82 10.01
C ASN A 54 -1.68 3.85 9.67
N PRO A 55 -1.28 3.23 8.56
CA PRO A 55 0.08 3.34 8.06
C PRO A 55 0.35 4.75 7.54
N THR A 56 1.60 5.21 7.66
CA THR A 56 1.98 6.56 7.25
C THR A 56 1.75 6.82 5.77
N THR A 57 1.91 5.79 4.92
CA THR A 57 1.69 5.88 3.47
C THR A 57 0.26 6.29 3.09
N HIS A 58 -0.72 5.97 3.94
CA HIS A 58 -2.12 6.37 3.74
C HIS A 58 -2.50 7.56 4.59
N GLN A 59 -2.13 7.60 5.88
CA GLN A 59 -2.53 8.70 6.78
C GLN A 59 -2.15 10.09 6.24
N TYR A 60 -0.97 10.21 5.62
CA TYR A 60 -0.51 11.44 4.99
C TYR A 60 -0.04 11.18 3.55
N SER A 61 -0.90 10.56 2.74
CA SER A 61 -0.66 10.24 1.33
C SER A 61 -0.19 11.45 0.50
N GLU A 62 0.83 11.29 -0.34
CA GLU A 62 1.46 12.42 -1.05
C GLU A 62 0.68 12.84 -2.31
N SER A 63 0.02 11.90 -2.98
CA SER A 63 -0.54 12.14 -4.31
C SER A 63 -2.04 12.40 -4.33
N TRP A 64 -2.77 12.07 -3.26
CA TRP A 64 -4.24 12.05 -3.27
C TRP A 64 -4.85 13.42 -3.61
N PHE A 65 -4.36 14.49 -2.98
CA PHE A 65 -5.00 15.82 -3.04
C PHE A 65 -4.94 16.42 -4.45
N ARG A 66 -3.79 16.27 -5.13
CA ARG A 66 -3.60 16.76 -6.50
C ARG A 66 -4.49 16.00 -7.49
N GLU A 67 -4.67 14.69 -7.28
CA GLU A 67 -5.60 13.88 -8.07
C GLU A 67 -7.05 14.27 -7.79
N TYR A 68 -7.43 14.44 -6.52
CA TYR A 68 -8.76 14.85 -6.08
C TYR A 68 -9.16 16.21 -6.64
N ASP A 69 -8.30 17.22 -6.51
CA ASP A 69 -8.53 18.59 -6.99
C ASP A 69 -8.72 18.63 -8.52
N TYR A 70 -7.92 17.86 -9.26
CA TYR A 70 -8.03 17.77 -10.72
C TYR A 70 -9.27 16.99 -11.21
N MET A 71 -9.57 15.86 -10.56
CA MET A 71 -10.65 14.95 -11.01
C MET A 71 -12.02 15.40 -10.53
N GLY A 72 -12.11 16.06 -9.37
CA GLY A 72 -13.34 16.51 -8.76
C GLY A 72 -14.33 15.35 -8.55
N ARG A 73 -15.49 15.43 -9.20
CA ARG A 73 -16.56 14.42 -9.07
C ARG A 73 -16.17 13.04 -9.63
N ASP A 74 -15.26 12.99 -10.59
CA ASP A 74 -14.84 11.74 -11.22
C ASP A 74 -13.81 10.97 -10.37
N TYR A 75 -13.34 11.56 -9.25
CA TYR A 75 -12.30 10.98 -8.40
C TYR A 75 -12.65 9.57 -7.90
N HIS A 76 -13.94 9.29 -7.65
CA HIS A 76 -14.45 7.98 -7.23
C HIS A 76 -14.01 6.82 -8.15
N ASP A 77 -13.96 7.06 -9.47
CA ASP A 77 -13.69 6.02 -10.45
C ASP A 77 -12.19 5.85 -10.74
N HIS A 78 -11.39 6.86 -10.37
CA HIS A 78 -9.96 6.91 -10.66
C HIS A 78 -9.06 6.70 -9.43
N THR A 79 -9.65 6.55 -8.24
CA THR A 79 -8.92 6.21 -7.01
C THR A 79 -8.74 4.70 -6.85
N MET A 80 -7.63 4.31 -6.22
CA MET A 80 -7.35 2.93 -5.84
C MET A 80 -8.33 2.42 -4.77
N ILE A 81 -8.73 3.30 -3.86
CA ILE A 81 -9.55 2.97 -2.70
C ILE A 81 -10.75 3.92 -2.65
N ASN A 82 -11.94 3.36 -2.54
CA ASN A 82 -13.19 4.07 -2.24
C ASN A 82 -14.00 3.29 -1.19
N GLU A 83 -15.26 3.66 -0.95
CA GLU A 83 -16.11 3.02 0.06
C GLU A 83 -16.49 1.56 -0.26
N LYS A 84 -16.35 1.14 -1.51
CA LYS A 84 -16.75 -0.20 -1.99
C LYS A 84 -15.57 -1.13 -2.17
N ARG A 85 -14.49 -0.63 -2.77
CA ARG A 85 -13.35 -1.44 -3.22
C ARG A 85 -12.00 -0.82 -2.83
N TRP A 86 -11.06 -1.72 -2.53
CA TRP A 86 -9.63 -1.45 -2.53
C TRP A 86 -8.99 -2.25 -3.66
N SER A 87 -8.78 -1.60 -4.79
CA SER A 87 -8.25 -2.24 -6.00
C SER A 87 -6.75 -2.51 -5.89
N LYS A 88 -6.31 -3.59 -6.51
CA LYS A 88 -4.90 -4.01 -6.60
C LYS A 88 -4.39 -4.08 -8.04
N ARG A 89 -5.23 -3.74 -9.02
CA ARG A 89 -4.85 -3.72 -10.43
C ARG A 89 -5.29 -2.41 -11.08
N VAL A 90 -4.31 -1.78 -11.72
CA VAL A 90 -4.56 -0.71 -12.68
C VAL A 90 -4.62 -1.33 -14.06
N ASP A 91 -5.76 -1.14 -14.72
CA ASP A 91 -5.93 -1.44 -16.13
C ASP A 91 -5.68 -0.16 -16.94
N GLU A 92 -4.65 -0.20 -17.78
CA GLU A 92 -4.36 0.90 -18.69
C GLU A 92 -4.86 0.59 -20.09
N ASN A 93 -5.72 1.46 -20.65
CA ASN A 93 -6.26 1.34 -22.00
C ASN A 93 -5.25 1.80 -23.08
N ILE A 94 -4.03 1.27 -23.01
CA ILE A 94 -2.92 1.58 -23.94
C ILE A 94 -2.14 0.32 -24.29
N GLY A 95 -1.74 0.23 -25.56
CA GLY A 95 -0.98 -0.90 -26.09
C GLY A 95 0.44 -1.01 -25.52
N ILE A 96 1.00 -2.23 -25.60
CA ILE A 96 2.34 -2.56 -25.07
C ILE A 96 3.44 -1.66 -25.65
N LEU A 97 3.39 -1.37 -26.96
CA LEU A 97 4.37 -0.48 -27.60
C LEU A 97 4.35 0.93 -26.99
N TYR A 98 3.16 1.48 -26.72
CA TYR A 98 3.05 2.78 -26.09
C TYR A 98 3.58 2.75 -24.64
N ARG A 99 3.31 1.68 -23.89
CA ARG A 99 3.87 1.50 -22.53
C ARG A 99 5.40 1.50 -22.56
N LEU A 100 6.01 0.81 -23.55
CA LEU A 100 7.46 0.80 -23.74
C LEU A 100 8.01 2.18 -24.12
N ILE A 101 7.36 2.87 -25.06
CA ILE A 101 7.76 4.23 -25.46
C ILE A 101 7.65 5.20 -24.28
N ARG A 102 6.57 5.12 -23.51
CA ARG A 102 6.37 5.91 -22.28
C ARG A 102 7.48 5.63 -21.27
N PHE A 103 7.85 4.37 -21.07
CA PHE A 103 8.95 3.99 -20.17
C PHE A 103 10.28 4.62 -20.62
N ILE A 104 10.61 4.54 -21.91
CA ILE A 104 11.81 5.19 -22.48
C ILE A 104 11.72 6.71 -22.33
N PHE A 105 10.55 7.29 -22.59
CA PHE A 105 10.30 8.72 -22.42
C PHE A 105 10.51 9.18 -20.98
N VAL A 106 10.04 8.41 -19.99
CA VAL A 106 10.24 8.70 -18.56
C VAL A 106 11.72 8.62 -18.21
N ILE A 107 12.43 7.57 -18.64
CA ILE A 107 13.89 7.47 -18.45
C ILE A 107 14.61 8.69 -19.02
N TYR A 108 14.25 9.08 -20.25
CA TYR A 108 14.87 10.21 -20.92
C TYR A 108 14.57 11.54 -20.19
N SER A 109 13.29 11.87 -20.03
CA SER A 109 12.84 13.14 -19.44
C SER A 109 13.31 13.29 -17.99
N HIS A 110 13.18 12.26 -17.15
CA HIS A 110 13.51 12.35 -15.72
C HIS A 110 15.00 12.12 -15.45
N GLY A 111 15.67 11.28 -16.25
CA GLY A 111 17.09 10.97 -16.07
C GLY A 111 18.04 12.06 -16.57
N PHE A 112 17.69 12.75 -17.67
CA PHE A 112 18.57 13.72 -18.33
C PHE A 112 18.12 15.18 -18.17
N SER A 113 17.01 15.45 -17.48
CA SER A 113 16.61 16.83 -17.20
C SER A 113 17.58 17.52 -16.22
N PHE A 114 17.71 18.84 -16.33
CA PHE A 114 18.40 19.70 -15.37
C PHE A 114 17.65 19.90 -14.06
N ILE A 115 16.35 19.59 -14.02
CA ILE A 115 15.51 19.63 -12.83
C ILE A 115 15.02 18.23 -12.49
N ARG A 116 14.61 18.02 -11.24
CA ARG A 116 13.95 16.79 -10.79
C ARG A 116 12.47 17.05 -10.54
N THR A 117 11.65 16.00 -10.64
CA THR A 117 10.27 16.03 -10.16
C THR A 117 10.22 16.49 -8.70
N GLY A 118 9.36 17.46 -8.40
CA GLY A 118 9.26 18.06 -7.07
C GLY A 118 10.38 19.05 -6.72
N GLY A 119 11.20 19.46 -7.67
CA GLY A 119 12.26 20.45 -7.49
C GLY A 119 13.65 19.87 -7.24
N GLY A 120 14.68 20.72 -7.36
CA GLY A 120 16.08 20.36 -7.16
C GLY A 120 16.87 20.12 -8.45
N VAL A 121 18.08 19.57 -8.28
CA VAL A 121 19.09 19.39 -9.35
C VAL A 121 18.87 18.05 -10.05
N GLY A 122 18.62 18.07 -11.35
CA GLY A 122 18.43 16.88 -12.18
C GLY A 122 19.73 16.31 -12.76
N GLY A 123 19.64 15.10 -13.33
CA GLY A 123 20.80 14.36 -13.87
C GLY A 123 21.50 15.04 -15.05
N GLY A 124 20.84 15.98 -15.75
CA GLY A 124 21.43 16.75 -16.86
C GLY A 124 22.71 17.49 -16.49
N TRP A 125 22.84 17.92 -15.23
CA TRP A 125 24.07 18.56 -14.72
C TRP A 125 25.26 17.60 -14.68
N LEU A 126 25.04 16.33 -14.32
CA LEU A 126 26.08 15.30 -14.33
C LEU A 126 26.59 15.08 -15.76
N PHE A 127 25.69 14.90 -16.73
CA PHE A 127 26.06 14.67 -18.13
C PHE A 127 26.75 15.88 -18.75
N THR A 128 26.29 17.09 -18.42
CA THR A 128 26.94 18.33 -18.86
C THR A 128 28.33 18.47 -18.25
N GLY A 129 28.50 18.13 -16.97
CA GLY A 129 29.80 18.12 -16.29
C GLY A 129 30.78 17.10 -16.88
N VAL A 130 30.31 15.88 -17.19
CA VAL A 130 31.11 14.86 -17.88
C VAL A 130 31.53 15.36 -19.27
N ALA A 131 30.61 15.91 -20.06
CA ALA A 131 30.92 16.44 -21.38
C ALA A 131 31.94 17.59 -21.30
N PHE A 132 31.85 18.45 -20.29
CA PHE A 132 32.81 19.51 -20.02
C PHE A 132 34.20 18.97 -19.66
N GLY A 133 34.28 17.97 -18.78
CA GLY A 133 35.51 17.28 -18.45
C GLY A 133 36.16 16.62 -19.68
N THR A 134 35.37 15.94 -20.51
CA THR A 134 35.84 15.34 -21.76
C THR A 134 36.34 16.39 -22.74
N ALA A 135 35.65 17.54 -22.86
CA ALA A 135 36.07 18.64 -23.72
C ALA A 135 37.39 19.27 -23.25
N ILE A 136 37.60 19.42 -21.94
CA ILE A 136 38.87 19.93 -21.37
C ILE A 136 40.01 18.95 -21.65
N LEU A 137 39.83 17.66 -21.31
CA LEU A 137 40.86 16.64 -21.51
C LEU A 137 41.21 16.47 -22.99
N GLY A 138 40.20 16.47 -23.87
CA GLY A 138 40.41 16.42 -25.31
C GLY A 138 41.16 17.64 -25.83
N SER A 139 40.83 18.84 -25.35
CA SER A 139 41.53 20.07 -25.74
C SER A 139 42.99 20.07 -25.27
N LEU A 140 43.26 19.64 -24.03
CA LEU A 140 44.63 19.47 -23.52
C LEU A 140 45.42 18.47 -24.37
N ALA A 141 44.81 17.35 -24.75
CA ALA A 141 45.44 16.37 -25.63
C ALA A 141 45.78 16.99 -27.01
N THR A 142 44.89 17.78 -27.61
CA THR A 142 45.19 18.44 -28.90
C THR A 142 46.39 19.39 -28.81
N ILE A 143 46.56 20.08 -27.69
CA ILE A 143 47.72 20.95 -27.44
C ILE A 143 49.00 20.11 -27.31
N VAL A 144 48.96 19.03 -26.53
CA VAL A 144 50.14 18.17 -26.28
C VAL A 144 50.63 17.45 -27.54
N TYR A 145 49.70 16.98 -28.39
CA TYR A 145 50.04 16.23 -29.62
C TYR A 145 50.27 17.13 -30.84
N GLY A 146 50.26 18.46 -30.68
CA GLY A 146 50.62 19.40 -31.75
C GLY A 146 49.63 19.46 -32.91
N ASN A 147 48.34 19.23 -32.66
CA ASN A 147 47.30 19.41 -33.67
C ASN A 147 47.00 20.91 -33.84
N ASN A 148 47.09 21.42 -35.08
CA ASN A 148 46.87 22.83 -35.39
C ASN A 148 45.39 23.20 -35.65
N GLU A 149 44.49 22.21 -35.69
CA GLU A 149 43.06 22.46 -35.87
C GLU A 149 42.34 22.61 -34.53
N PHE A 150 41.49 23.64 -34.42
CA PHE A 150 40.63 23.82 -33.25
C PHE A 150 39.64 22.64 -33.16
N PRO A 151 39.48 21.99 -31.98
CA PRO A 151 38.71 20.76 -31.85
C PRO A 151 37.20 21.02 -31.81
N TRP A 152 36.62 21.41 -32.96
CA TRP A 152 35.20 21.70 -33.13
C TRP A 152 34.27 20.56 -32.70
N VAL A 153 34.75 19.32 -32.76
CA VAL A 153 34.02 18.14 -32.27
C VAL A 153 33.68 18.27 -30.78
N LEU A 154 34.57 18.85 -29.97
CA LEU A 154 34.36 19.04 -28.53
C LEU A 154 33.34 20.14 -28.23
N VAL A 155 33.35 21.23 -29.00
CA VAL A 155 32.32 22.29 -28.89
C VAL A 155 30.95 21.74 -29.33
N LYS A 156 30.91 20.96 -30.42
CA LYS A 156 29.68 20.29 -30.86
C LYS A 156 29.16 19.31 -29.81
N LEU A 157 30.05 18.55 -29.16
CA LEU A 157 29.68 17.64 -28.07
C LEU A 157 28.98 18.40 -26.93
N LEU A 158 29.55 19.51 -26.46
CA LEU A 158 28.95 20.33 -25.41
C LEU A 158 27.58 20.87 -25.81
N PHE A 159 27.48 21.40 -27.03
CA PHE A 159 26.23 21.92 -27.56
C PHE A 159 25.14 20.83 -27.64
N TRP A 160 25.46 19.65 -28.18
CA TRP A 160 24.50 18.56 -28.32
C TRP A 160 24.06 17.99 -26.96
N VAL A 161 24.98 17.86 -26.00
CA VAL A 161 24.62 17.41 -24.64
C VAL A 161 23.73 18.42 -23.94
N ALA A 162 24.05 19.72 -24.02
CA ALA A 162 23.23 20.78 -23.43
C ALA A 162 21.83 20.82 -24.08
N LEU A 163 21.75 20.71 -25.41
CA LEU A 163 20.48 20.66 -26.13
C LEU A 163 19.66 19.43 -25.74
N PHE A 164 20.28 18.25 -25.66
CA PHE A 164 19.64 17.01 -25.26
C PHE A 164 19.05 17.07 -23.85
N CYS A 165 19.79 17.62 -22.89
CA CYS A 165 19.32 17.79 -21.50
C CYS A 165 18.25 18.89 -21.39
N SER A 166 18.33 19.94 -22.22
CA SER A 166 17.32 21.00 -22.28
C SER A 166 15.98 20.49 -22.81
N ILE A 167 16.01 19.66 -23.86
CA ILE A 167 14.80 19.00 -24.40
C ILE A 167 14.20 18.05 -23.37
N ALA A 168 15.03 17.26 -22.67
CA ALA A 168 14.57 16.40 -21.57
C ALA A 168 13.85 17.21 -20.48
N THR A 169 14.37 18.38 -20.16
CA THR A 169 13.77 19.30 -19.17
C THR A 169 12.43 19.86 -19.63
N LEU A 170 12.31 20.25 -20.90
CA LEU A 170 11.03 20.66 -21.46
C LEU A 170 10.00 19.53 -21.38
N PHE A 171 10.40 18.30 -21.73
CA PHE A 171 9.52 17.13 -21.67
C PHE A 171 9.10 16.77 -20.24
N LEU A 172 9.99 16.89 -19.27
CA LEU A 172 9.64 16.70 -17.86
C LEU A 172 8.59 17.73 -17.41
N HIS A 173 8.78 19.00 -17.74
CA HIS A 173 7.84 20.05 -17.40
C HIS A 173 6.45 19.83 -18.05
N LEU A 174 6.43 19.43 -19.33
CA LEU A 174 5.19 19.08 -20.02
C LEU A 174 4.52 17.85 -19.41
N TRP A 175 5.31 16.87 -18.96
CA TRP A 175 4.82 15.68 -18.28
C TRP A 175 4.12 16.06 -16.97
N GLU A 176 4.78 16.79 -16.07
CA GLU A 176 4.18 17.22 -14.79
C GLU A 176 2.87 17.99 -14.98
N LYS A 177 2.78 18.81 -16.03
CA LYS A 177 1.58 19.58 -16.34
C LYS A 177 0.42 18.74 -16.89
N HIS A 178 0.72 17.66 -17.62
CA HIS A 178 -0.29 16.91 -18.38
C HIS A 178 -0.50 15.46 -17.92
N GLU A 179 0.26 14.97 -16.95
CA GLU A 179 0.17 13.58 -16.49
C GLU A 179 -1.21 13.24 -15.93
N LEU A 180 -1.84 14.12 -15.15
CA LEU A 180 -3.18 13.86 -14.59
C LEU A 180 -4.25 13.77 -15.68
N LYS A 181 -4.15 14.62 -16.71
CA LYS A 181 -5.02 14.54 -17.88
C LYS A 181 -4.84 13.20 -18.61
N PHE A 182 -3.59 12.77 -18.76
CA PHE A 182 -3.27 11.48 -19.35
C PHE A 182 -3.84 10.33 -18.53
N TYR A 183 -3.64 10.32 -17.20
CA TYR A 183 -4.13 9.25 -16.33
C TYR A 183 -5.66 9.22 -16.27
N LYS A 184 -6.34 10.36 -16.23
CA LYS A 184 -7.81 10.40 -16.28
C LYS A 184 -8.38 9.68 -17.50
N GLY A 185 -7.73 9.80 -18.67
CA GLY A 185 -8.20 9.13 -19.90
C GLY A 185 -7.78 7.67 -20.04
N ASN A 186 -6.75 7.23 -19.33
CA ASN A 186 -6.08 5.95 -19.61
C ASN A 186 -5.98 5.02 -18.40
N ARG A 187 -6.12 5.51 -17.17
CA ARG A 187 -5.96 4.78 -15.91
C ARG A 187 -7.33 4.40 -15.36
N ASN A 188 -7.65 3.11 -15.40
CA ASN A 188 -8.85 2.56 -14.79
C ASN A 188 -8.44 1.62 -13.66
N TRP A 189 -9.00 1.80 -12.47
CA TRP A 189 -8.82 0.81 -11.40
C TRP A 189 -9.82 -0.31 -11.60
N SER A 190 -9.31 -1.54 -11.56
CA SER A 190 -10.10 -2.74 -11.82
C SER A 190 -10.91 -3.14 -10.60
N ASP A 191 -12.17 -3.50 -10.80
CA ASP A 191 -13.03 -4.10 -9.77
C ASP A 191 -12.82 -5.61 -9.70
N ASP A 192 -12.26 -6.20 -10.76
CA ASP A 192 -12.03 -7.64 -10.92
C ASP A 192 -10.79 -8.14 -10.15
N TYR A 193 -10.05 -7.22 -9.54
CA TYR A 193 -8.86 -7.53 -8.74
C TYR A 193 -8.80 -6.60 -7.52
N ALA A 194 -9.73 -6.78 -6.58
CA ALA A 194 -9.97 -5.85 -5.48
C ALA A 194 -10.48 -6.53 -4.21
N PHE A 195 -10.26 -5.87 -3.06
CA PHE A 195 -10.92 -6.19 -1.80
C PHE A 195 -12.23 -5.42 -1.72
N CYS A 196 -13.37 -6.12 -1.67
CA CYS A 196 -14.69 -5.52 -1.73
C CYS A 196 -15.35 -5.51 -0.35
N ARG A 197 -15.37 -4.34 0.31
CA ARG A 197 -15.91 -4.16 1.66
C ARG A 197 -17.37 -4.61 1.77
N ARG A 198 -18.22 -4.20 0.81
CA ARG A 198 -19.66 -4.46 0.89
C ARG A 198 -20.04 -5.94 0.79
N THR A 199 -19.23 -6.73 0.09
CA THR A 199 -19.46 -8.16 -0.10
C THR A 199 -18.62 -9.02 0.85
N GLY A 200 -17.55 -8.48 1.42
CA GLY A 200 -16.55 -9.26 2.17
C GLY A 200 -15.70 -10.17 1.27
N MET A 201 -15.80 -10.01 -0.04
CA MET A 201 -15.11 -10.85 -1.03
C MET A 201 -13.86 -10.17 -1.56
N VAL A 202 -12.91 -10.98 -1.99
CA VAL A 202 -11.71 -10.60 -2.71
C VAL A 202 -11.87 -11.10 -4.14
N MET A 203 -12.11 -10.16 -5.06
CA MET A 203 -12.31 -10.43 -6.48
C MET A 203 -10.96 -10.71 -7.11
N THR A 204 -10.86 -11.80 -7.87
CA THR A 204 -9.63 -12.13 -8.61
C THR A 204 -9.92 -12.76 -9.95
N SER A 205 -8.93 -12.76 -10.85
CA SER A 205 -9.02 -13.51 -12.10
C SER A 205 -9.10 -15.03 -11.93
N ARG A 206 -8.90 -15.56 -10.71
CA ARG A 206 -8.97 -16.99 -10.38
C ARG A 206 -10.29 -17.37 -9.70
N GLY A 207 -11.18 -16.40 -9.44
CA GLY A 207 -12.41 -16.57 -8.70
C GLY A 207 -12.53 -15.61 -7.52
N ASP A 208 -13.69 -15.65 -6.88
CA ASP A 208 -14.03 -14.77 -5.76
C ASP A 208 -13.87 -15.54 -4.45
N PHE A 209 -13.05 -15.01 -3.55
CA PHE A 209 -12.71 -15.68 -2.28
C PHE A 209 -13.13 -14.80 -1.10
N PRO A 210 -13.69 -15.37 -0.02
CA PRO A 210 -13.97 -14.59 1.18
C PRO A 210 -12.68 -14.01 1.78
N PHE A 211 -12.74 -12.78 2.27
CA PHE A 211 -11.57 -12.08 2.83
C PHE A 211 -10.92 -12.82 4.00
N TYR A 212 -11.71 -13.49 4.84
CA TYR A 212 -11.22 -14.25 5.99
C TYR A 212 -10.41 -15.51 5.61
N GLU A 213 -10.42 -15.93 4.35
CA GLU A 213 -9.59 -17.04 3.85
C GLU A 213 -8.15 -16.63 3.55
N PHE A 214 -7.80 -15.34 3.68
CA PHE A 214 -6.45 -14.86 3.43
C PHE A 214 -5.64 -14.74 4.72
N ASP A 215 -4.34 -14.98 4.66
CA ASP A 215 -3.41 -14.83 5.77
C ASP A 215 -2.39 -13.75 5.44
N ALA A 216 -2.20 -12.84 6.39
CA ALA A 216 -1.27 -11.74 6.29
C ALA A 216 0.12 -12.17 6.77
N TYR A 217 1.13 -12.04 5.90
CA TYR A 217 2.51 -12.40 6.17
C TYR A 217 3.47 -11.24 5.94
N ILE A 218 4.52 -11.21 6.74
CA ILE A 218 5.73 -10.42 6.46
C ILE A 218 6.74 -11.35 5.79
N GLU A 219 7.07 -11.05 4.54
CA GLU A 219 8.06 -11.78 3.76
C GLU A 219 9.34 -10.97 3.64
N MET A 220 10.46 -11.55 4.06
CA MET A 220 11.79 -10.99 3.82
C MET A 220 12.23 -11.28 2.39
N ARG A 221 12.65 -10.22 1.69
CA ARG A 221 13.28 -10.31 0.38
C ARG A 221 14.69 -9.77 0.44
N VAL A 222 15.60 -10.48 -0.21
CA VAL A 222 16.98 -10.04 -0.38
C VAL A 222 17.08 -9.40 -1.76
N GLY A 223 17.42 -8.11 -1.79
CA GLY A 223 17.73 -7.37 -3.00
C GLY A 223 19.00 -7.89 -3.67
N THR A 224 19.18 -7.54 -4.93
CA THR A 224 20.35 -7.94 -5.73
C THR A 224 21.69 -7.48 -5.15
N GLN A 225 21.68 -6.44 -4.32
CA GLN A 225 22.85 -5.91 -3.60
C GLN A 225 22.99 -6.47 -2.16
N GLY A 226 22.20 -7.49 -1.79
CA GLY A 226 22.22 -8.08 -0.44
C GLY A 226 21.43 -7.30 0.61
N SER A 227 20.84 -6.16 0.24
CA SER A 227 19.94 -5.39 1.11
C SER A 227 18.67 -6.18 1.40
N GLN A 228 18.25 -6.23 2.66
CA GLN A 228 17.05 -6.95 3.06
C GLN A 228 15.86 -6.00 3.16
N PHE A 229 14.72 -6.42 2.61
CA PHE A 229 13.47 -5.65 2.61
C PHE A 229 12.31 -6.52 3.06
N HIS A 230 11.44 -5.97 3.88
CA HIS A 230 10.21 -6.63 4.33
C HIS A 230 9.03 -6.25 3.44
N SER A 231 8.44 -7.23 2.79
CA SER A 231 7.22 -7.05 1.99
C SER A 231 5.99 -7.50 2.77
N PHE A 232 4.93 -6.70 2.75
CA PHE A 232 3.64 -7.09 3.29
C PHE A 232 2.86 -7.87 2.23
N LYS A 233 2.49 -9.10 2.55
CA LYS A 233 1.75 -9.99 1.65
C LYS A 233 0.48 -10.52 2.30
N VAL A 234 -0.58 -10.60 1.53
CA VAL A 234 -1.84 -11.24 1.91
C VAL A 234 -2.01 -12.45 0.99
N ILE A 235 -1.95 -13.66 1.55
CA ILE A 235 -1.85 -14.91 0.80
C ILE A 235 -3.09 -15.76 1.09
N HIS A 236 -3.73 -16.31 0.07
CA HIS A 236 -4.86 -17.20 0.23
C HIS A 236 -4.45 -18.49 0.96
N ARG A 237 -5.16 -18.84 2.04
CA ARG A 237 -4.82 -19.96 2.93
C ARG A 237 -5.00 -21.32 2.27
N TYR A 238 -5.93 -21.44 1.32
CA TYR A 238 -6.31 -22.72 0.71
C TYR A 238 -5.76 -22.85 -0.72
N PRO A 239 -4.49 -23.29 -0.88
CA PRO A 239 -3.82 -23.35 -2.18
C PRO A 239 -4.54 -24.20 -3.23
N HIS A 240 -5.29 -25.22 -2.80
CA HIS A 240 -6.06 -26.09 -3.68
C HIS A 240 -7.26 -25.38 -4.35
N ARG A 241 -7.72 -24.23 -3.81
CA ARG A 241 -8.87 -23.48 -4.36
C ARG A 241 -8.46 -22.35 -5.29
N SER A 242 -7.21 -21.91 -5.24
CA SER A 242 -6.72 -20.73 -5.96
C SER A 242 -5.36 -20.92 -6.69
N PRO A 243 -5.01 -22.12 -7.19
CA PRO A 243 -3.69 -22.33 -7.78
C PRO A 243 -3.53 -21.51 -9.07
N ASP A 244 -2.33 -20.96 -9.28
CA ASP A 244 -1.98 -20.39 -10.58
C ASP A 244 -1.80 -21.52 -11.61
N PRO A 245 -2.52 -21.52 -12.74
CA PRO A 245 -2.44 -22.61 -13.70
C PRO A 245 -1.07 -22.72 -14.41
N LEU A 246 -0.26 -21.64 -14.40
CA LEU A 246 1.03 -21.59 -15.10
C LEU A 246 2.21 -21.80 -14.16
N THR A 247 2.15 -21.22 -12.97
CA THR A 247 3.27 -21.16 -12.02
C THR A 247 3.05 -22.03 -10.79
N ASN A 248 1.84 -22.56 -10.58
CA ASN A 248 1.45 -23.27 -9.37
C ASN A 248 1.82 -22.50 -8.09
N ASN A 249 1.61 -21.18 -8.10
CA ASN A 249 1.80 -20.26 -6.97
C ASN A 249 0.47 -19.96 -6.28
N SER A 250 0.48 -19.82 -4.95
CA SER A 250 -0.71 -19.43 -4.19
C SER A 250 -1.17 -18.05 -4.63
N LEU A 251 -2.47 -17.79 -4.57
CA LEU A 251 -3.01 -16.46 -4.79
C LEU A 251 -2.49 -15.53 -3.70
N GLU A 252 -1.80 -14.45 -4.08
CA GLU A 252 -1.24 -13.49 -3.13
C GLU A 252 -1.34 -12.05 -3.64
N PHE A 253 -1.42 -11.12 -2.69
CA PHE A 253 -1.39 -9.68 -2.91
C PHE A 253 -0.20 -9.07 -2.20
N SER A 254 0.57 -8.25 -2.90
CA SER A 254 1.66 -7.47 -2.31
C SER A 254 1.22 -6.02 -2.11
N PHE A 255 1.58 -5.44 -0.97
CA PHE A 255 1.31 -4.05 -0.65
C PHE A 255 2.63 -3.30 -0.62
N ALA A 256 2.70 -2.18 -1.34
CA ALA A 256 3.84 -1.27 -1.27
C ALA A 256 3.73 -0.46 0.03
N VAL A 257 4.63 -0.73 0.97
CA VAL A 257 4.65 -0.11 2.29
C VAL A 257 6.08 0.32 2.56
N ASP A 258 6.28 1.62 2.72
CA ASP A 258 7.58 2.17 3.07
C ASP A 258 7.77 2.18 4.58
N GLY A 259 9.03 2.08 5.01
CA GLY A 259 9.42 2.17 6.41
C GLY A 259 9.67 0.83 7.08
N SER A 260 9.46 0.79 8.39
CA SER A 260 9.71 -0.30 9.33
C SER A 260 8.68 -1.44 9.28
N ILE A 261 8.94 -2.52 10.02
CA ILE A 261 8.01 -3.66 10.16
C ILE A 261 6.67 -3.23 10.76
N THR A 262 6.66 -2.28 11.68
CA THR A 262 5.45 -1.72 12.32
C THR A 262 4.47 -1.15 11.28
N GLN A 263 4.98 -0.56 10.20
CA GLN A 263 4.14 -0.07 9.10
C GLN A 263 3.39 -1.21 8.40
N ARG A 264 3.95 -2.43 8.34
CA ARG A 264 3.24 -3.61 7.79
C ARG A 264 2.10 -4.06 8.71
N TYR A 265 2.31 -3.98 10.03
CA TYR A 265 1.24 -4.20 11.00
C TYR A 265 0.13 -3.14 10.86
N ALA A 266 0.50 -1.87 10.68
CA ALA A 266 -0.45 -0.79 10.48
C ALA A 266 -1.26 -0.93 9.18
N VAL A 267 -0.64 -1.33 8.07
CA VAL A 267 -1.37 -1.60 6.81
C VAL A 267 -2.34 -2.76 6.98
N TRP A 268 -1.95 -3.82 7.68
CA TRP A 268 -2.84 -4.95 7.93
C TRP A 268 -4.02 -4.56 8.83
N ASP A 269 -3.76 -3.77 9.89
CA ASP A 269 -4.79 -3.21 10.77
C ASP A 269 -5.78 -2.34 9.99
N MET A 270 -5.27 -1.44 9.14
CA MET A 270 -6.09 -0.59 8.26
C MET A 270 -6.89 -1.40 7.25
N LEU A 271 -6.31 -2.43 6.62
CA LEU A 271 -7.01 -3.27 5.66
C LEU A 271 -8.14 -4.06 6.32
N GLN A 272 -7.91 -4.61 7.51
CA GLN A 272 -8.96 -5.31 8.25
C GLN A 272 -10.09 -4.36 8.63
N ARG A 273 -9.79 -3.17 9.19
CA ARG A 273 -10.81 -2.15 9.48
C ARG A 273 -11.55 -1.67 8.23
N TYR A 274 -10.85 -1.58 7.10
CA TYR A 274 -11.45 -1.27 5.81
C TYR A 274 -12.43 -2.37 5.35
N MET A 275 -12.14 -3.64 5.62
CA MET A 275 -13.03 -4.75 5.23
C MET A 275 -14.14 -5.02 6.26
N ASP A 276 -13.91 -4.70 7.53
CA ASP A 276 -14.85 -4.95 8.61
C ASP A 276 -16.00 -3.94 8.59
N VAL A 277 -17.20 -4.41 8.26
CA VAL A 277 -18.39 -3.56 8.19
C VAL A 277 -18.91 -3.12 9.57
N SER A 278 -18.42 -3.70 10.67
CA SER A 278 -18.70 -3.23 12.03
C SER A 278 -17.87 -2.01 12.43
N GLN A 279 -16.76 -1.75 11.74
CA GLN A 279 -15.88 -0.61 11.96
C GLN A 279 -16.17 0.49 10.93
N PRO A 280 -16.03 1.78 11.27
CA PRO A 280 -16.04 2.84 10.27
C PRO A 280 -14.83 2.70 9.33
N LEU A 281 -14.95 3.22 8.11
CA LEU A 281 -13.83 3.33 7.17
C LEU A 281 -12.64 4.04 7.86
N PRO A 282 -11.40 3.60 7.60
CA PRO A 282 -10.21 4.29 8.07
C PRO A 282 -10.27 5.79 7.75
N ASP A 283 -9.99 6.64 8.75
CA ASP A 283 -9.94 8.10 8.56
C ASP A 283 -8.61 8.50 7.92
N VAL A 284 -8.52 8.30 6.61
CA VAL A 284 -7.39 8.64 5.74
C VAL A 284 -7.84 9.57 4.61
N PRO A 285 -6.95 10.37 4.03
CA PRO A 285 -7.29 11.35 3.00
C PRO A 285 -7.99 10.75 1.77
N GLU A 286 -7.55 9.59 1.28
CA GLU A 286 -8.13 8.97 0.09
C GLU A 286 -9.59 8.54 0.27
N LEU A 287 -10.01 8.26 1.51
CA LEU A 287 -11.36 7.81 1.84
C LEU A 287 -12.29 8.94 2.27
N GLU A 288 -11.75 10.11 2.65
CA GLU A 288 -12.54 11.26 3.10
C GLU A 288 -13.71 11.61 2.17
N PRO A 289 -13.53 11.68 0.83
CA PRO A 289 -14.63 12.03 -0.07
C PRO A 289 -15.78 11.04 -0.06
N PHE A 290 -15.55 9.79 0.35
CA PHE A 290 -16.49 8.68 0.22
C PHE A 290 -17.10 8.23 1.55
N ARG A 291 -16.67 8.79 2.70
CA ARG A 291 -17.15 8.39 4.04
C ARG A 291 -18.67 8.41 4.18
N HIS A 292 -19.33 9.40 3.56
CA HIS A 292 -20.78 9.56 3.59
C HIS A 292 -21.56 8.50 2.78
N LEU A 293 -20.88 7.74 1.91
CA LEU A 293 -21.45 6.69 1.07
C LEU A 293 -21.44 5.30 1.73
N ASP A 294 -20.66 5.13 2.80
CA ASP A 294 -20.61 3.90 3.60
C ASP A 294 -21.60 3.98 4.78
N PRO A 295 -22.56 3.05 4.90
CA PRO A 295 -23.58 3.06 5.96
C PRO A 295 -23.01 3.16 7.39
N THR A 296 -22.06 2.29 7.74
CA THR A 296 -21.44 2.26 9.08
C THR A 296 -20.68 3.55 9.36
N THR A 297 -19.89 4.01 8.40
CA THR A 297 -19.10 5.24 8.53
C THR A 297 -20.00 6.46 8.66
N LYS A 298 -21.06 6.55 7.85
CA LYS A 298 -22.03 7.64 7.91
C LYS A 298 -22.67 7.72 9.30
N ALA A 299 -23.15 6.60 9.85
CA ALA A 299 -23.72 6.57 11.19
C ALA A 299 -22.70 6.96 12.29
N TYR A 300 -21.45 6.52 12.14
CA TYR A 300 -20.35 6.88 13.04
C TYR A 300 -20.03 8.38 13.01
N ASP A 301 -19.98 8.97 11.82
CA ASP A 301 -19.70 10.39 11.61
C ASP A 301 -20.88 11.27 12.06
N GLU A 302 -22.13 10.89 11.76
CA GLU A 302 -23.35 11.57 12.22
C GLU A 302 -23.50 11.54 13.75
N ALA A 303 -23.01 10.47 14.40
CA ALA A 303 -22.92 10.37 15.86
C ALA A 303 -21.80 11.24 16.48
N GLY A 304 -21.05 12.00 15.67
CA GLY A 304 -19.97 12.88 16.14
C GLY A 304 -18.71 12.15 16.62
N LYS A 305 -18.58 10.84 16.33
CA LYS A 305 -17.48 10.02 16.87
C LYS A 305 -16.16 10.18 16.11
N ARG A 306 -16.17 10.76 14.90
CA ARG A 306 -14.96 11.02 14.10
C ARG A 306 -13.95 11.93 14.79
N GLY A 307 -14.40 12.86 15.64
CA GLY A 307 -13.53 13.83 16.31
C GLY A 307 -12.84 14.83 15.37
N ARG A 308 -13.17 14.83 14.07
CA ARG A 308 -12.64 15.74 13.05
C ARG A 308 -13.76 16.25 12.13
N PRO A 309 -13.62 17.47 11.56
CA PRO A 309 -14.53 17.96 10.53
C PRO A 309 -14.61 17.04 9.31
N ALA A 310 -15.74 17.09 8.60
CA ALA A 310 -15.98 16.26 7.42
C ALA A 310 -14.90 16.40 6.32
N THR A 311 -14.30 17.58 6.22
CA THR A 311 -13.35 18.01 5.17
C THR A 311 -11.93 18.21 5.70
N TYR A 312 -11.62 17.63 6.86
CA TYR A 312 -10.35 17.80 7.56
C TYR A 312 -9.13 17.58 6.65
N TRP A 313 -9.09 16.48 5.90
CA TRP A 313 -7.95 16.15 5.06
C TRP A 313 -7.81 17.09 3.88
N ARG A 314 -8.91 17.38 3.19
CA ARG A 314 -8.93 18.35 2.10
C ARG A 314 -8.44 19.72 2.57
N ASP A 315 -8.94 20.18 3.72
CA ASP A 315 -8.62 21.50 4.25
C ASP A 315 -7.18 21.55 4.79
N LEU A 316 -6.66 20.45 5.36
CA LEU A 316 -5.26 20.31 5.75
C LEU A 316 -4.33 20.47 4.53
N TYR A 317 -4.57 19.71 3.46
CA TYR A 317 -3.72 19.76 2.27
C TYR A 317 -3.85 21.06 1.49
N ALA A 318 -5.02 21.71 1.53
CA ALA A 318 -5.23 23.01 0.89
C ALA A 318 -4.46 24.15 1.59
N ASN A 319 -4.25 24.04 2.91
CA ASN A 319 -3.70 25.12 3.73
C ASN A 319 -2.27 24.87 4.24
N SER A 320 -1.76 23.64 4.19
CA SER A 320 -0.42 23.30 4.67
C SER A 320 0.64 23.39 3.59
N SER A 321 1.84 23.81 4.00
CA SER A 321 3.03 23.74 3.13
C SER A 321 3.55 22.30 2.97
N GLU A 322 4.37 22.05 1.95
CA GLU A 322 5.00 20.74 1.75
C GLU A 322 5.88 20.33 2.94
N GLU A 323 6.58 21.30 3.55
CA GLU A 323 7.42 21.09 4.73
C GLU A 323 6.60 20.70 5.97
N GLU A 324 5.45 21.35 6.18
CA GLU A 324 4.51 21.01 7.26
C GLU A 324 3.94 19.61 7.07
N LEU A 325 3.47 19.29 5.86
CA LEU A 325 2.95 17.96 5.55
C LEU A 325 4.03 16.90 5.79
N LYS A 326 5.27 17.15 5.35
CA LYS A 326 6.41 16.27 5.60
C LYS A 326 6.66 16.06 7.10
N ALA A 327 6.65 17.12 7.89
CA ALA A 327 6.82 17.04 9.35
C ALA A 327 5.69 16.22 10.00
N LEU A 328 4.44 16.38 9.55
CA LEU A 328 3.31 15.56 10.01
C LEU A 328 3.49 14.08 9.64
N ARG A 329 4.00 13.76 8.45
CA ARG A 329 4.31 12.37 8.06
C ARG A 329 5.37 11.77 8.97
N GLU A 330 6.43 12.51 9.26
CA GLU A 330 7.53 12.06 10.12
C GLU A 330 7.08 11.85 11.57
N ALA A 331 6.27 12.77 12.11
CA ALA A 331 5.68 12.64 13.44
C ALA A 331 4.79 11.40 13.54
N HIS A 332 3.92 11.19 12.56
CA HIS A 332 3.05 10.01 12.53
C HIS A 332 3.81 8.71 12.25
N ARG A 333 4.91 8.76 11.48
CA ARG A 333 5.81 7.60 11.34
C ARG A 333 6.39 7.20 12.68
N ALA A 334 6.85 8.17 13.48
CA ALA A 334 7.36 7.91 14.83
C ALA A 334 6.28 7.32 15.76
N GLU A 335 5.04 7.80 15.66
CA GLU A 335 3.90 7.24 16.38
C GLU A 335 3.70 5.75 16.05
N VAL A 336 3.62 5.41 14.76
CA VAL A 336 3.51 4.02 14.29
C VAL A 336 4.69 3.17 14.76
N ASP A 337 5.90 3.70 14.72
CA ASP A 337 7.12 2.99 15.13
C ASP A 337 7.21 2.76 16.64
N SER A 338 6.60 3.64 17.44
CA SER A 338 6.58 3.53 18.91
C SER A 338 5.43 2.69 19.45
N THR A 339 4.41 2.43 18.63
CA THR A 339 3.22 1.67 19.02
C THR A 339 3.56 0.21 19.32
N ILE A 340 2.96 -0.37 20.36
CA ILE A 340 3.15 -1.78 20.71
C ILE A 340 2.25 -2.64 19.81
N TRP A 341 2.82 -3.17 18.72
CA TRP A 341 2.08 -3.96 17.72
C TRP A 341 1.94 -5.45 18.05
N GLY A 342 2.91 -6.01 18.80
CA GLY A 342 2.96 -7.42 19.18
C GLY A 342 2.10 -7.74 20.41
N GLY A 343 1.94 -9.04 20.69
CA GLY A 343 1.25 -9.52 21.89
C GLY A 343 -0.27 -9.41 21.86
N ARG A 344 -0.87 -9.22 20.68
CA ARG A 344 -2.33 -9.20 20.49
C ARG A 344 -2.87 -10.61 20.22
N PRO A 345 -4.08 -10.95 20.69
CA PRO A 345 -4.72 -12.22 20.35
C PRO A 345 -5.05 -12.27 18.85
N ASP A 346 -5.08 -13.48 18.30
CA ASP A 346 -5.41 -13.72 16.89
C ASP A 346 -6.78 -14.40 16.81
N LEU A 347 -7.84 -13.63 16.53
CA LEU A 347 -9.22 -14.14 16.58
C LEU A 347 -9.49 -15.27 15.59
N MET A 348 -8.66 -15.41 14.54
CA MET A 348 -8.79 -16.51 13.58
C MET A 348 -8.50 -17.89 14.20
N GLU A 349 -7.82 -17.93 15.36
CA GLU A 349 -7.62 -19.16 16.14
C GLU A 349 -8.94 -19.78 16.61
N LEU A 350 -9.99 -18.98 16.80
CA LEU A 350 -11.33 -19.45 17.18
C LEU A 350 -12.07 -20.11 16.00
N SER A 351 -11.77 -19.70 14.77
CA SER A 351 -12.47 -20.14 13.57
C SER A 351 -11.76 -21.27 12.82
N VAL A 352 -10.45 -21.46 13.04
CA VAL A 352 -9.61 -22.43 12.32
C VAL A 352 -8.91 -23.38 13.31
N PRO A 353 -9.28 -24.68 13.37
CA PRO A 353 -8.89 -25.57 14.47
C PRO A 353 -7.38 -25.77 14.73
N ASN A 354 -6.53 -25.71 13.71
CA ASN A 354 -5.07 -25.88 13.82
C ASN A 354 -4.31 -24.58 13.53
N TYR A 355 -4.98 -23.42 13.57
CA TYR A 355 -4.39 -22.17 13.11
C TYR A 355 -3.11 -21.83 13.86
N ARG A 356 -3.11 -21.99 15.19
CA ARG A 356 -1.95 -21.69 16.05
C ARG A 356 -0.72 -22.54 15.70
N GLU A 357 -0.93 -23.82 15.38
CA GLU A 357 0.15 -24.77 15.07
C GLU A 357 0.85 -24.46 13.74
N THR A 358 0.16 -23.76 12.83
CA THR A 358 0.68 -23.46 11.48
C THR A 358 1.56 -22.20 11.40
N ARG A 359 1.63 -21.38 12.46
CA ARG A 359 2.46 -20.16 12.46
C ARG A 359 3.82 -20.38 13.11
N LYS A 360 4.82 -19.67 12.59
CA LYS A 360 6.00 -19.31 13.36
C LYS A 360 5.57 -18.23 14.38
N GLY A 361 6.15 -18.22 15.57
CA GLY A 361 5.80 -17.24 16.62
C GLY A 361 5.89 -15.77 16.16
N GLU A 362 5.56 -14.86 17.04
CA GLU A 362 5.74 -13.42 16.82
C GLU A 362 7.09 -12.96 17.39
N PRO A 363 7.83 -12.04 16.75
CA PRO A 363 9.01 -11.45 17.39
C PRO A 363 8.66 -10.86 18.75
N GLU A 364 9.48 -11.11 19.78
CA GLU A 364 9.29 -10.58 21.14
C GLU A 364 9.18 -9.05 21.14
N ASP A 365 9.94 -8.39 20.27
CA ASP A 365 9.80 -6.97 19.98
C ASP A 365 9.69 -6.73 18.46
N VAL A 366 8.45 -6.50 18.01
CA VAL A 366 8.12 -6.17 16.61
C VAL A 366 8.79 -4.86 16.15
N ASN A 367 8.99 -3.91 17.05
CA ASN A 367 9.52 -2.59 16.76
C ASN A 367 11.05 -2.62 16.62
N ASP A 368 11.72 -3.53 17.31
CA ASP A 368 13.16 -3.77 17.21
C ASP A 368 13.55 -4.75 16.10
N PHE A 369 12.70 -5.73 15.80
CA PHE A 369 12.97 -6.76 14.79
C PHE A 369 13.23 -6.16 13.39
N GLY A 370 12.62 -5.01 13.07
CA GLY A 370 12.79 -4.33 11.78
C GLY A 370 14.10 -3.55 11.60
N ARG A 371 14.92 -3.36 12.65
CA ARG A 371 16.18 -2.59 12.56
C ARG A 371 17.43 -3.45 12.31
N PHE A 372 17.41 -4.74 12.66
CA PHE A 372 18.62 -5.58 12.66
C PHE A 372 18.35 -6.99 12.12
N PRO A 373 18.51 -7.22 10.82
CA PRO A 373 18.23 -8.52 10.19
C PRO A 373 19.15 -9.68 10.63
N TRP A 374 20.22 -9.39 11.36
CA TRP A 374 21.17 -10.38 11.91
C TRP A 374 20.97 -10.68 13.39
N LYS A 375 20.05 -10.00 14.09
CA LYS A 375 19.68 -10.43 15.44
C LYS A 375 18.75 -11.63 15.32
N GLU A 376 19.15 -12.77 15.90
CA GLU A 376 18.22 -13.85 16.20
C GLU A 376 17.17 -13.30 17.18
N GLY A 377 16.07 -12.77 16.64
CA GLY A 377 14.94 -12.33 17.45
C GLY A 377 14.37 -13.54 18.18
N LYS A 378 14.19 -13.44 19.49
CA LYS A 378 13.42 -14.44 20.24
C LYS A 378 11.97 -14.32 19.76
N PHE A 379 11.40 -15.43 19.31
CA PHE A 379 9.99 -15.50 18.94
C PHE A 379 9.19 -15.98 20.15
N VAL A 380 8.07 -15.32 20.40
CA VAL A 380 7.13 -15.63 21.48
C VAL A 380 5.78 -16.02 20.88
N ASP A 381 5.04 -16.86 21.60
CA ASP A 381 3.66 -17.15 21.24
C ASP A 381 2.75 -15.96 21.58
N ARG A 382 1.70 -15.75 20.77
CA ARG A 382 0.67 -14.76 21.10
C ARG A 382 -0.23 -15.27 22.22
N PRO A 383 -0.86 -14.38 23.00
CA PRO A 383 -1.92 -14.77 23.91
C PRO A 383 -3.05 -15.48 23.16
N GLU A 384 -3.70 -16.40 23.85
CA GLU A 384 -4.83 -17.16 23.31
C GLU A 384 -6.02 -16.25 23.02
N ALA A 385 -6.66 -16.46 21.87
CA ALA A 385 -7.92 -15.81 21.59
C ALA A 385 -9.01 -16.36 22.52
N THR A 386 -9.68 -15.48 23.24
CA THR A 386 -10.84 -15.84 24.07
C THR A 386 -12.10 -15.46 23.32
N PRO A 387 -13.15 -16.31 23.29
CA PRO A 387 -14.45 -15.90 22.78
C PRO A 387 -14.92 -14.66 23.54
N SER A 388 -15.46 -13.65 22.84
CA SER A 388 -16.12 -12.54 23.51
C SER A 388 -17.36 -13.09 24.24
N LEU A 389 -17.23 -13.39 25.53
CA LEU A 389 -18.40 -13.61 26.37
C LEU A 389 -19.25 -12.34 26.29
N GLY A 390 -20.53 -12.50 25.97
CA GLY A 390 -21.50 -11.42 25.96
C GLY A 390 -21.38 -10.61 27.24
N SER A 391 -21.47 -9.29 27.10
CA SER A 391 -21.64 -8.32 28.19
C SER A 391 -22.67 -8.84 29.19
N THR A 392 -22.20 -9.53 30.22
CA THR A 392 -23.02 -9.88 31.37
C THR A 392 -22.67 -8.84 32.41
N ASP A 393 -23.64 -8.00 32.70
CA ASP A 393 -23.59 -6.94 33.69
C ASP A 393 -22.82 -7.41 34.94
N GLN A 394 -21.73 -6.71 35.25
CA GLN A 394 -21.19 -6.67 36.60
C GLN A 394 -22.22 -5.96 37.49
N GLN A 395 -23.25 -6.69 37.92
CA GLN A 395 -23.88 -6.38 39.20
C GLN A 395 -22.91 -6.81 40.30
N LEU A 396 -22.10 -5.84 40.74
CA LEU A 396 -21.63 -5.76 42.10
C LEU A 396 -22.85 -5.91 43.02
N ASN A 397 -22.93 -7.02 43.74
CA ASN A 397 -23.53 -7.03 45.06
C ASN A 397 -22.60 -7.82 45.97
N ASP A 398 -21.91 -7.04 46.79
CA ASP A 398 -21.04 -7.45 47.87
C ASP A 398 -21.75 -8.44 48.81
N GLU A 399 -21.09 -9.54 49.08
CA GLU A 399 -21.25 -10.26 50.35
C GLU A 399 -20.77 -9.34 51.49
N HIS A 400 -21.69 -8.95 52.36
CA HIS A 400 -21.34 -8.60 53.73
C HIS A 400 -22.02 -9.55 54.71
N THR A 401 -21.16 -10.29 55.40
CA THR A 401 -21.41 -11.16 56.53
C THR A 401 -21.81 -10.32 57.75
N ARG A 402 -23.04 -10.51 58.24
CA ARG A 402 -23.36 -10.83 59.65
C ARG A 402 -24.85 -11.04 59.86
#